data_AF-A0A848WY27-F1
#
_entry.id   AF-A0A848WY27-F1
#
_cell.length_a   1.000
_cell.length_b   1.000
_cell.length_c   1.000
_cell.angle_alpha   90.00
_cell.angle_beta   90.00
_cell.angle_gamma   90.00
#
_symmetry.space_group_name_H-M   'P 1'
#
loop_
_entity.id
_entity.type
_entity.pdbx_description
1 polymer ?
#
loop_
_entity_poly.entity_id
_entity_poly.type
_entity_poly.pdbx_seq_one_letter_code
_entity_poly.pdbx_strand_id
1 'polypeptide(L)'
;MNRSFATLKYTREGWIFNVICGVYFLLLARWVREISISNIHEEDTYLPLFGITVLVISLLEIYALPVKLKFVHHAVREHDDSAGSGFYLWVFHTVISIILTFSIFQAFGFETTRGEDSELPGWMAGIMVLVVIKELVFLGFIFTSKTAETIPEKYRRPQKREWVADIILTIYACLAFTVTWETIASNVDMQRDNPVMFVINLILSSILFLMFYLPLRIPYHIEEMAQLKTRNDWLRWAASLLFVLVPAIWAAS
;
A
#
# COMPACT_ATOMS: atom_id res chain seq x y z
N MET A 1 -2.44 -29.27 22.06
CA MET A 1 -1.30 -28.51 22.63
C MET A 1 -0.32 -27.99 21.56
N ASN A 2 -0.76 -27.70 20.32
CA ASN A 2 0.12 -27.26 19.21
C ASN A 2 -0.21 -25.86 18.63
N ARG A 3 -1.05 -25.07 19.30
CA ARG A 3 -1.49 -23.75 18.80
C ARG A 3 -0.40 -22.66 18.84
N SER A 4 0.66 -22.84 19.63
CA SER A 4 1.71 -21.82 19.87
C SER A 4 2.60 -21.53 18.65
N PHE A 5 2.95 -22.56 17.86
CA PHE A 5 3.92 -22.39 16.76
C PHE A 5 3.31 -21.72 15.51
N ALA A 6 2.02 -21.92 15.26
CA ALA A 6 1.36 -21.30 14.12
C ALA A 6 1.23 -19.78 14.33
N THR A 7 0.77 -19.34 15.52
CA THR A 7 0.50 -17.93 15.82
C THR A 7 1.74 -17.03 15.81
N LEU A 8 2.91 -17.57 16.17
CA LEU A 8 4.17 -16.80 16.17
C LEU A 8 4.69 -16.48 14.75
N LYS A 9 4.30 -17.25 13.74
CA LYS A 9 4.89 -17.12 12.40
C LYS A 9 4.28 -15.95 11.61
N TYR A 10 2.96 -15.77 11.73
CA TYR A 10 2.19 -14.78 10.97
C TYR A 10 2.51 -13.33 11.40
N THR A 11 2.55 -13.05 12.71
CA THR A 11 2.97 -11.73 13.25
C THR A 11 4.36 -11.28 12.80
N ARG A 12 5.24 -12.22 12.42
CA ARG A 12 6.59 -11.90 11.96
C ARG A 12 6.62 -11.36 10.53
N GLU A 13 5.70 -11.80 9.66
CA GLU A 13 5.69 -11.38 8.25
C GLU A 13 5.34 -9.89 8.10
N GLY A 14 4.30 -9.43 8.81
CA GLY A 14 3.93 -8.01 8.82
C GLY A 14 5.01 -7.12 9.46
N TRP A 15 5.73 -7.62 10.47
CA TRP A 15 6.88 -6.92 11.04
C TRP A 15 8.05 -6.83 10.05
N ILE A 16 8.37 -7.93 9.34
CA ILE A 16 9.40 -7.93 8.29
C ILE A 16 9.03 -6.94 7.18
N PHE A 17 7.76 -6.95 6.73
CA PHE A 17 7.25 -6.00 5.75
C PHE A 17 7.50 -4.55 6.21
N ASN A 18 7.09 -4.22 7.43
CA ASN A 18 7.27 -2.88 8.00
C ASN A 18 8.75 -2.52 8.13
N VAL A 19 9.63 -3.45 8.53
CA VAL A 19 11.07 -3.18 8.61
C VAL A 19 11.65 -2.87 7.23
N ILE A 20 11.30 -3.63 6.20
CA ILE A 20 11.77 -3.38 4.83
C ILE A 20 11.26 -2.02 4.34
N CYS A 21 9.99 -1.69 4.55
CA CYS A 21 9.43 -0.38 4.21
C CYS A 21 10.14 0.76 4.95
N GLY A 22 10.40 0.60 6.26
CA GLY A 22 11.11 1.59 7.06
C GLY A 22 12.53 1.84 6.55
N VAL A 23 13.27 0.77 6.24
CA VAL A 23 14.62 0.88 5.64
C VAL A 23 14.55 1.55 4.26
N TYR A 24 13.58 1.18 3.43
CA TYR A 24 13.35 1.83 2.14
C TYR A 24 13.07 3.34 2.30
N PHE A 25 12.22 3.75 3.25
CA PHE A 25 11.91 5.16 3.47
C PHE A 25 13.12 5.96 3.93
N LEU A 26 14.02 5.38 4.74
CA LEU A 26 15.26 6.04 5.14
C LEU A 26 16.27 6.21 4.00
N LEU A 27 16.36 5.24 3.09
CA LEU A 27 17.48 5.15 2.13
C LEU A 27 17.11 5.56 0.70
N LEU A 28 15.94 5.13 0.21
CA LEU A 28 15.58 5.19 -1.20
C LEU A 28 14.41 6.13 -1.49
N ALA A 29 13.53 6.38 -0.52
CA ALA A 29 12.33 7.18 -0.79
C ALA A 29 12.63 8.61 -1.24
N ARG A 30 13.69 9.24 -0.74
CA ARG A 30 14.12 10.56 -1.21
C ARG A 30 14.43 10.57 -2.72
N TRP A 31 15.17 9.57 -3.20
CA TRP A 31 15.50 9.44 -4.62
C TRP A 31 14.25 9.24 -5.47
N VAL A 32 13.35 8.34 -5.05
CA VAL A 32 12.09 8.08 -5.76
C VAL A 32 11.19 9.32 -5.76
N ARG A 33 11.20 10.09 -4.65
CA ARG A 33 10.47 11.35 -4.52
C ARG A 33 11.00 12.41 -5.47
N GLU A 34 12.32 12.65 -5.50
CA GLU A 34 12.94 13.62 -6.42
C GLU A 34 12.61 13.28 -7.88
N ILE A 35 12.67 11.98 -8.25
CA ILE A 35 12.22 11.50 -9.57
C ILE A 35 10.72 11.77 -9.79
N SER A 36 9.87 11.49 -8.80
CA SER A 36 8.43 11.74 -8.91
C SER A 36 8.09 13.22 -9.08
N ILE A 37 8.76 14.11 -8.34
CA ILE A 37 8.60 15.58 -8.43
C ILE A 37 8.98 16.06 -9.81
N SER A 38 10.15 15.64 -10.32
CA SER A 38 10.60 16.04 -11.66
C SER A 38 9.59 15.66 -12.74
N ASN A 39 8.94 14.49 -12.62
CA ASN A 39 7.89 14.07 -13.56
C ASN A 39 6.60 14.88 -13.46
N ILE A 40 6.28 15.47 -12.29
CA ILE A 40 5.04 16.23 -12.09
C ILE A 40 5.23 17.71 -12.49
N HIS A 41 6.39 18.30 -12.21
CA HIS A 41 6.59 19.75 -12.27
C HIS A 41 7.56 20.23 -13.35
N GLU A 42 8.53 19.42 -13.79
CA GLU A 42 9.52 19.86 -14.79
C GLU A 42 9.11 19.35 -16.17
N GLU A 43 8.58 20.26 -17.00
CA GLU A 43 8.07 19.95 -18.36
C GLU A 43 9.13 19.32 -19.29
N ASP A 44 10.44 19.42 -18.97
CA ASP A 44 11.54 19.03 -19.86
C ASP A 44 12.20 17.68 -19.53
N THR A 45 11.89 17.03 -18.40
CA THR A 45 12.54 15.76 -18.01
C THR A 45 11.53 14.63 -17.82
N TYR A 46 10.91 14.20 -18.93
CA TYR A 46 10.16 12.95 -18.92
C TYR A 46 11.10 11.80 -18.56
N LEU A 47 10.78 11.06 -17.49
CA LEU A 47 11.48 9.82 -17.15
C LEU A 47 10.58 8.62 -17.46
N PRO A 48 10.45 8.19 -18.73
CA PRO A 48 9.67 7.01 -19.10
C PRO A 48 10.01 5.77 -18.29
N LEU A 49 11.27 5.63 -17.86
CA LEU A 49 11.71 4.52 -17.02
C LEU A 49 10.96 4.48 -15.67
N PHE A 50 10.67 5.63 -15.07
CA PHE A 50 9.88 5.71 -13.84
C PHE A 50 8.43 5.27 -14.10
N GLY A 51 7.80 5.80 -15.16
CA GLY A 51 6.46 5.40 -15.58
C GLY A 51 6.36 3.90 -15.87
N ILE A 52 7.34 3.33 -16.58
CA ILE A 52 7.46 1.88 -16.83
C ILE A 52 7.60 1.11 -15.51
N THR A 53 8.41 1.59 -14.57
CA THR A 53 8.62 0.92 -13.28
C THR A 53 7.32 0.87 -12.46
N VAL A 54 6.62 2.00 -12.35
CA VAL A 54 5.33 2.10 -11.64
C VAL A 54 4.26 1.26 -12.34
N LEU A 55 4.22 1.25 -13.67
CA LEU A 55 3.31 0.40 -14.44
C LEU A 55 3.59 -1.09 -14.21
N VAL A 56 4.84 -1.53 -14.33
CA VAL A 56 5.22 -2.94 -14.16
C VAL A 56 4.89 -3.42 -12.75
N ILE A 57 5.22 -2.64 -11.72
CA ILE A 57 4.92 -3.06 -10.34
C ILE A 57 3.41 -3.10 -10.07
N SER A 58 2.64 -2.18 -10.67
CA SER A 58 1.16 -2.19 -10.58
C SER A 58 0.55 -3.39 -11.31
N LEU A 59 1.14 -3.84 -12.42
CA LEU A 59 0.72 -5.07 -13.10
C LEU A 59 1.10 -6.33 -12.30
N LEU A 60 2.27 -6.35 -11.66
CA LEU A 60 2.68 -7.47 -10.81
C LEU A 60 1.79 -7.62 -9.58
N GLU A 61 1.25 -6.52 -9.06
CA GLU A 61 0.26 -6.52 -7.98
C GLU A 61 -0.99 -7.34 -8.33
N ILE A 62 -1.50 -7.24 -9.57
CA ILE A 62 -2.67 -8.00 -10.07
C ILE A 62 -2.49 -9.51 -9.86
N TYR A 63 -1.24 -9.99 -9.95
CA TYR A 63 -0.89 -11.36 -9.67
C TYR A 63 -0.65 -11.61 -8.17
N ALA A 64 0.17 -10.77 -7.53
CA ALA A 64 0.67 -11.02 -6.18
C ALA A 64 -0.43 -10.90 -5.10
N LEU A 65 -1.33 -9.91 -5.22
CA LEU A 65 -2.35 -9.64 -4.21
C LEU A 65 -3.36 -10.81 -4.08
N PRO A 66 -3.98 -11.32 -5.17
CA PRO A 66 -4.87 -12.48 -5.06
C PRO A 66 -4.15 -13.75 -4.60
N VAL A 67 -2.87 -13.92 -4.95
CA VAL A 67 -2.07 -15.05 -4.48
C VAL A 67 -1.88 -14.98 -2.97
N LYS A 68 -1.44 -13.84 -2.42
CA LYS A 68 -1.24 -13.66 -0.98
C LYS A 68 -2.55 -13.75 -0.21
N LEU A 69 -3.62 -13.11 -0.70
CA LEU A 69 -4.94 -13.15 -0.07
C LEU A 69 -5.45 -14.59 0.11
N LYS A 70 -5.25 -15.48 -0.86
CA LYS A 70 -5.62 -16.90 -0.70
C LYS A 70 -4.94 -17.55 0.52
N PHE A 71 -3.65 -17.29 0.74
CA PHE A 71 -2.95 -17.81 1.92
C PHE A 71 -3.47 -17.17 3.22
N VAL A 72 -3.71 -15.85 3.20
CA VAL A 72 -4.22 -15.10 4.36
C VAL A 72 -5.62 -15.55 4.75
N HIS A 73 -6.56 -15.66 3.80
CA HIS A 73 -7.93 -16.11 4.08
C HIS A 73 -7.95 -17.51 4.69
N HIS A 74 -7.10 -18.42 4.21
CA HIS A 74 -6.97 -19.74 4.81
C HIS A 74 -6.41 -19.70 6.24
N ALA A 75 -5.50 -18.78 6.56
CA ALA A 75 -4.93 -18.62 7.89
C ALA A 75 -5.89 -17.92 8.87
N VAL A 76 -6.69 -16.97 8.38
CA VAL A 76 -7.58 -16.13 9.18
C VAL A 76 -8.94 -16.76 9.42
N ARG A 77 -9.32 -17.79 8.67
CA ARG A 77 -10.63 -18.46 8.79
C ARG A 77 -10.98 -19.01 10.17
N GLU A 78 -10.00 -19.27 11.04
CA GLU A 78 -10.24 -19.66 12.44
C GLU A 78 -10.71 -18.49 13.34
N HIS A 79 -10.69 -17.27 12.81
CA HIS A 79 -11.02 -16.04 13.51
C HIS A 79 -12.20 -15.38 12.77
N ASP A 80 -13.32 -15.22 13.48
CA ASP A 80 -14.58 -14.67 12.96
C ASP A 80 -14.44 -13.16 12.79
N ASP A 81 -13.59 -12.75 11.85
CA ASP A 81 -13.30 -11.35 11.62
C ASP A 81 -14.43 -10.70 10.82
N SER A 82 -14.86 -9.55 11.32
CA SER A 82 -15.98 -8.80 10.77
C SER A 82 -15.57 -8.16 9.44
N ALA A 83 -16.36 -8.38 8.40
CA ALA A 83 -16.07 -8.00 7.01
C ALA A 83 -15.87 -6.49 6.75
N GLY A 84 -15.96 -5.63 7.78
CA GLY A 84 -15.98 -4.16 7.63
C GLY A 84 -14.62 -3.53 7.32
N SER A 85 -13.53 -4.01 7.91
CA SER A 85 -12.19 -3.39 7.76
C SER A 85 -11.66 -3.50 6.32
N GLY A 86 -11.94 -4.61 5.63
CA GLY A 86 -11.51 -4.84 4.25
C GLY A 86 -12.09 -3.85 3.25
N PHE A 87 -13.34 -3.40 3.45
CA PHE A 87 -13.98 -2.43 2.55
C PHE A 87 -13.33 -1.06 2.62
N TYR A 88 -13.09 -0.54 3.82
CA TYR A 88 -12.45 0.78 3.99
C TYR A 88 -11.04 0.80 3.39
N LEU A 89 -10.25 -0.24 3.65
CA LEU A 89 -8.91 -0.35 3.07
C LEU A 89 -8.97 -0.42 1.53
N TRP A 90 -9.95 -1.13 0.98
CA TRP A 90 -10.15 -1.20 -0.47
C TRP A 90 -10.50 0.16 -1.10
N VAL A 91 -11.33 0.99 -0.46
CA VAL A 91 -11.66 2.32 -0.99
C VAL A 91 -10.40 3.16 -1.17
N PHE A 92 -9.55 3.22 -0.14
CA PHE A 92 -8.30 3.97 -0.24
C PHE A 92 -7.30 3.31 -1.20
N HIS A 93 -7.29 1.97 -1.30
CA HIS A 93 -6.50 1.26 -2.30
C HIS A 93 -6.89 1.64 -3.74
N THR A 94 -8.18 1.84 -3.98
CA THR A 94 -8.69 2.32 -5.27
C THR A 94 -8.20 3.73 -5.56
N VAL A 95 -8.24 4.64 -4.58
CA VAL A 95 -7.72 6.00 -4.71
C VAL A 95 -6.22 5.98 -5.06
N ILE A 96 -5.43 5.13 -4.39
CA ILE A 96 -4.00 4.98 -4.69
C ILE A 96 -3.79 4.49 -6.12
N SER A 97 -4.53 3.46 -6.55
CA SER A 97 -4.43 2.96 -7.93
C SER A 97 -4.74 4.03 -8.98
N ILE A 98 -5.71 4.90 -8.70
CA ILE A 98 -6.05 6.05 -9.55
C ILE A 98 -4.88 7.04 -9.61
N ILE A 99 -4.31 7.42 -8.47
CA ILE A 99 -3.17 8.34 -8.39
C ILE A 99 -1.98 7.79 -9.18
N LEU A 100 -1.63 6.51 -8.97
CA LEU A 100 -0.53 5.87 -9.70
C LEU A 100 -0.76 5.86 -11.20
N THR A 101 -2.01 5.66 -11.66
CA THR A 101 -2.35 5.70 -13.07
C THR A 101 -2.10 7.09 -13.67
N PHE A 102 -2.51 8.15 -12.96
CA PHE A 102 -2.19 9.52 -13.39
C PHE A 102 -0.68 9.81 -13.36
N SER A 103 0.04 9.35 -12.34
CA SER A 103 1.50 9.48 -12.29
C SER A 103 2.19 8.76 -13.45
N ILE A 104 1.67 7.60 -13.88
CA ILE A 104 2.16 6.88 -15.07
C ILE A 104 1.92 7.73 -16.32
N PHE A 105 0.72 8.31 -16.50
CA PHE A 105 0.42 9.17 -17.65
C PHE A 105 1.35 10.39 -17.71
N GLN A 106 1.55 11.07 -16.57
CA GLN A 106 2.44 12.22 -16.48
C GLN A 106 3.90 11.84 -16.80
N ALA A 107 4.37 10.68 -16.31
CA ALA A 107 5.72 10.19 -16.63
C ALA A 107 5.95 9.87 -18.12
N PHE A 108 4.87 9.66 -18.89
CA PHE A 108 4.91 9.51 -20.35
C PHE A 108 4.63 10.83 -21.10
N GLY A 109 4.55 11.96 -20.38
CA GLY A 109 4.33 13.28 -20.94
C GLY A 109 2.90 13.58 -21.35
N PHE A 110 1.93 12.82 -20.86
CA PHE A 110 0.54 13.14 -21.09
C PHE A 110 0.03 14.16 -20.06
N GLU A 111 -0.59 15.23 -20.54
CA GLU A 111 -1.19 16.26 -19.71
C GLU A 111 -2.51 15.76 -19.11
N THR A 112 -2.63 15.80 -17.77
CA THR A 112 -3.83 15.32 -17.06
C THR A 112 -4.69 16.45 -16.48
N THR A 113 -4.21 17.70 -16.46
CA THR A 113 -4.80 18.80 -15.67
C THR A 113 -4.74 20.19 -16.33
N ARG A 114 -4.53 20.30 -17.65
CA ARG A 114 -4.42 21.62 -18.32
C ARG A 114 -5.79 22.20 -18.76
N GLY A 115 -6.45 22.91 -17.83
CA GLY A 115 -7.54 23.85 -18.13
C GLY A 115 -8.89 23.53 -17.48
N GLU A 116 -9.74 24.55 -17.28
CA GLU A 116 -11.10 24.41 -16.73
C GLU A 116 -12.01 23.52 -17.61
N ASP A 117 -11.66 23.34 -18.89
CA ASP A 117 -12.42 22.56 -19.88
C ASP A 117 -11.68 21.30 -20.39
N SER A 118 -10.57 20.88 -19.79
CA SER A 118 -9.83 19.71 -20.29
C SER A 118 -10.52 18.40 -19.90
N GLU A 119 -11.46 17.96 -20.73
CA GLU A 119 -11.96 16.59 -20.70
C GLU A 119 -10.79 15.60 -20.89
N LEU A 120 -10.73 14.57 -20.05
CA LEU A 120 -9.75 13.50 -20.22
C LEU A 120 -9.96 12.83 -21.58
N PRO A 121 -8.89 12.64 -22.39
CA PRO A 121 -8.98 11.89 -23.64
C PRO A 121 -9.70 10.54 -23.43
N GLY A 122 -10.63 10.19 -24.32
CA GLY A 122 -11.49 9.01 -24.13
C GLY A 122 -10.74 7.69 -23.87
N TRP A 123 -9.53 7.54 -24.39
CA TRP A 123 -8.68 6.37 -24.12
C TRP A 123 -8.15 6.34 -22.68
N MET A 124 -7.81 7.49 -22.09
CA MET A 124 -7.44 7.59 -20.67
C MET A 124 -8.63 7.24 -19.78
N ALA A 125 -9.82 7.78 -20.10
CA ALA A 125 -11.04 7.42 -19.41
C ALA A 125 -11.32 5.90 -19.48
N GLY A 126 -11.07 5.27 -20.62
CA GLY A 126 -11.12 3.82 -20.78
C GLY A 126 -10.17 3.07 -19.83
N ILE A 127 -8.93 3.54 -19.67
CA ILE A 127 -7.96 2.96 -18.72
C ILE A 127 -8.45 3.15 -17.28
N MET A 128 -9.01 4.31 -16.93
CA MET A 128 -9.58 4.55 -15.60
C MET A 128 -10.69 3.55 -15.27
N VAL A 129 -11.56 3.23 -16.23
CA VAL A 129 -12.58 2.18 -16.08
C VAL A 129 -11.93 0.81 -15.84
N LEU A 130 -10.86 0.47 -16.55
CA LEU A 130 -10.12 -0.78 -16.32
C LEU A 130 -9.51 -0.85 -14.91
N VAL A 131 -8.98 0.28 -14.40
CA VAL A 131 -8.45 0.36 -13.03
C VAL A 131 -9.57 0.14 -12.00
N VAL A 132 -10.75 0.73 -12.19
CA VAL A 132 -11.90 0.48 -11.31
C VAL A 132 -12.34 -0.98 -11.37
N ILE A 133 -12.39 -1.59 -12.57
CA ILE A 133 -12.69 -3.02 -12.71
C ILE A 133 -11.65 -3.89 -11.98
N LYS A 134 -10.34 -3.58 -12.11
CA LYS A 134 -9.27 -4.25 -11.34
C LYS A 134 -9.57 -4.21 -9.84
N GLU A 135 -9.90 -3.03 -9.32
CA GLU A 135 -10.17 -2.86 -7.90
C GLU A 135 -11.44 -3.61 -7.46
N LEU A 136 -12.51 -3.62 -8.25
CA LEU A 136 -13.70 -4.42 -7.96
C LEU A 136 -13.40 -5.93 -7.91
N VAL A 137 -12.49 -6.42 -8.77
CA VAL A 137 -12.02 -7.81 -8.70
C VAL A 137 -11.26 -8.08 -7.40
N PHE A 138 -10.41 -7.16 -6.95
CA PHE A 138 -9.73 -7.28 -5.65
C PHE A 138 -10.71 -7.29 -4.48
N LEU A 139 -11.74 -6.45 -4.53
CA LEU A 139 -12.82 -6.46 -3.52
C LEU A 139 -13.50 -7.83 -3.45
N GLY A 140 -13.79 -8.43 -4.61
CA GLY A 140 -14.30 -9.79 -4.70
C GLY A 140 -13.39 -10.79 -3.98
N PHE A 141 -12.08 -10.75 -4.23
CA PHE A 141 -11.12 -11.61 -3.53
C PHE A 141 -11.12 -11.39 -2.02
N ILE A 142 -11.18 -10.14 -1.54
CA ILE A 142 -11.23 -9.82 -0.12
C ILE A 142 -12.47 -10.46 0.55
N PHE A 143 -13.63 -10.48 -0.12
CA PHE A 143 -14.87 -11.02 0.43
C PHE A 143 -15.07 -12.54 0.23
N THR A 144 -14.37 -13.20 -0.70
CA THR A 144 -14.61 -14.62 -1.06
C THR A 144 -14.05 -15.63 -0.03
N SER A 145 -13.71 -15.20 1.18
CA SER A 145 -13.07 -16.02 2.25
C SER A 145 -13.87 -17.25 2.74
N LYS A 146 -15.17 -17.37 2.41
CA LYS A 146 -16.10 -18.21 3.19
C LYS A 146 -16.36 -19.65 2.69
N THR A 147 -15.79 -20.14 1.57
CA THR A 147 -16.44 -21.22 0.80
C THR A 147 -15.79 -22.62 0.67
N ALA A 148 -14.86 -23.08 1.53
CA ALA A 148 -14.30 -24.45 1.35
C ALA A 148 -14.01 -25.24 2.63
N GLU A 149 -14.56 -26.43 2.85
CA GLU A 149 -14.57 -27.17 4.15
C GLU A 149 -13.22 -27.75 4.66
N THR A 150 -12.11 -27.68 3.92
CA THR A 150 -10.79 -28.17 4.40
C THR A 150 -9.65 -27.28 3.90
N ILE A 151 -8.58 -27.11 4.68
CA ILE A 151 -7.36 -26.39 4.24
C ILE A 151 -6.58 -27.33 3.31
N PRO A 152 -6.49 -27.06 2.00
CA PRO A 152 -5.70 -27.90 1.10
C PRO A 152 -4.22 -27.83 1.52
N GLU A 153 -3.50 -28.95 1.45
CA GLU A 153 -2.06 -29.01 1.80
C GLU A 153 -1.21 -28.01 1.00
N LYS A 154 -1.70 -27.63 -0.19
CA LYS A 154 -1.19 -26.56 -1.05
C LYS A 154 -1.17 -25.16 -0.40
N TYR A 155 -1.81 -24.92 0.74
CA TYR A 155 -1.75 -23.63 1.44
C TYR A 155 -0.98 -23.69 2.76
N ARG A 156 -0.26 -24.79 3.01
CA ARG A 156 0.61 -24.92 4.19
C ARG A 156 1.88 -24.09 4.01
N ARG A 157 2.13 -23.14 4.92
CA ARG A 157 3.33 -22.29 4.94
C ARG A 157 4.56 -23.05 5.45
N PRO A 158 5.79 -22.75 4.99
CA PRO A 158 6.15 -21.72 4.00
C PRO A 158 6.09 -22.22 2.56
N GLN A 159 5.72 -21.35 1.62
CA GLN A 159 5.79 -21.64 0.18
C GLN A 159 6.56 -20.58 -0.60
N LYS A 160 7.35 -21.01 -1.59
CA LYS A 160 8.11 -20.09 -2.46
C LYS A 160 7.22 -19.08 -3.18
N ARG A 161 6.00 -19.48 -3.57
CA ARG A 161 5.04 -18.60 -4.28
C ARG A 161 4.54 -17.45 -3.40
N GLU A 162 4.30 -17.74 -2.13
CA GLU A 162 3.90 -16.72 -1.16
C GLU A 162 5.03 -15.71 -0.93
N TRP A 163 6.26 -16.19 -0.75
CA TRP A 163 7.41 -15.31 -0.54
C TRP A 163 7.68 -14.37 -1.72
N VAL A 164 7.50 -14.85 -2.96
CA VAL A 164 7.59 -14.00 -4.15
C VAL A 164 6.48 -12.95 -4.17
N ALA A 165 5.25 -13.33 -3.83
CA ALA A 165 4.14 -12.38 -3.72
C ALA A 165 4.41 -11.33 -2.64
N ASP A 166 4.97 -11.73 -1.49
CA ASP A 166 5.33 -10.81 -0.41
C ASP A 166 6.34 -9.76 -0.87
N ILE A 167 7.40 -10.18 -1.56
CA ILE A 167 8.41 -9.25 -2.11
C ILE A 167 7.77 -8.27 -3.09
N ILE A 168 6.95 -8.76 -4.03
CA ILE A 168 6.27 -7.91 -5.01
C ILE A 168 5.39 -6.87 -4.29
N LEU A 169 4.60 -7.30 -3.31
CA LEU A 169 3.70 -6.41 -2.56
C LEU A 169 4.48 -5.42 -1.69
N THR A 170 5.64 -5.80 -1.14
CA THR A 170 6.50 -4.86 -0.41
C THR A 170 7.09 -3.79 -1.33
N ILE A 171 7.60 -4.18 -2.49
CA ILE A 171 8.13 -3.22 -3.49
C ILE A 171 7.01 -2.31 -3.97
N TYR A 172 5.83 -2.88 -4.29
CA TYR A 172 4.64 -2.11 -4.65
C TYR A 172 4.27 -1.11 -3.57
N ALA A 173 4.13 -1.53 -2.31
CA ALA A 173 3.75 -0.64 -1.21
C ALA A 173 4.76 0.50 -1.00
N CYS A 174 6.06 0.22 -1.10
CA CYS A 174 7.11 1.23 -0.99
C CYS A 174 6.99 2.30 -2.09
N LEU A 175 6.91 1.87 -3.35
CA LEU A 175 6.79 2.77 -4.50
C LEU A 175 5.45 3.51 -4.49
N ALA A 176 4.35 2.78 -4.35
CA ALA A 176 3.00 3.31 -4.36
C ALA A 176 2.80 4.37 -3.27
N PHE A 177 3.32 4.11 -2.07
CA PHE A 177 3.26 5.07 -0.97
C PHE A 177 4.07 6.32 -1.29
N THR A 178 5.32 6.20 -1.75
CA THR A 178 6.14 7.39 -2.06
C THR A 178 5.51 8.26 -3.15
N VAL A 179 4.99 7.66 -4.23
CA VAL A 179 4.34 8.40 -5.32
C VAL A 179 3.05 9.08 -4.85
N THR A 180 2.21 8.35 -4.12
CA THR A 180 0.96 8.90 -3.55
C THR A 180 1.25 10.01 -2.56
N TRP A 181 2.25 9.82 -1.70
CA TRP A 181 2.65 10.81 -0.71
C TRP A 181 3.10 12.10 -1.37
N GLU A 182 3.91 12.02 -2.43
CA GLU A 182 4.33 13.23 -3.15
C GLU A 182 3.14 13.97 -3.78
N THR A 183 2.18 13.23 -4.33
CA THR A 183 1.01 13.85 -4.96
C THR A 183 0.11 14.57 -3.94
N ILE A 184 -0.01 14.04 -2.72
CA ILE A 184 -0.97 14.55 -1.71
C ILE A 184 -0.32 15.48 -0.70
N ALA A 185 0.87 15.13 -0.21
CA ALA A 185 1.55 15.81 0.89
C ALA A 185 2.57 16.86 0.43
N SER A 186 2.79 17.05 -0.87
CA SER A 186 3.62 18.15 -1.40
C SER A 186 3.19 19.54 -0.91
N ASN A 187 1.90 19.70 -0.60
CA ASN A 187 1.34 20.95 -0.05
C ASN A 187 1.38 21.03 1.48
N VAL A 188 1.83 19.99 2.17
CA VAL A 188 1.91 19.96 3.64
C VAL A 188 3.33 20.33 4.07
N ASP A 189 3.61 21.63 4.14
CA ASP A 189 4.92 22.11 4.58
C ASP A 189 5.07 21.99 6.11
N MET A 190 6.18 21.41 6.58
CA MET A 190 6.47 21.27 8.00
C MET A 190 7.06 22.58 8.55
N GLN A 191 6.20 23.43 9.12
CA GLN A 191 6.61 24.69 9.74
C GLN A 191 7.41 24.48 11.03
N ARG A 192 8.73 24.24 10.92
CA ARG A 192 9.62 23.97 12.06
C ARG A 192 9.77 25.14 13.03
N ASP A 193 9.53 26.37 12.56
CA ASP A 193 9.68 27.59 13.36
C ASP A 193 8.49 27.85 14.30
N ASN A 194 7.33 27.25 14.03
CA ASN A 194 6.14 27.38 14.86
C ASN A 194 5.79 26.03 15.51
N PRO A 195 6.05 25.85 16.82
CA PRO A 195 5.89 24.54 17.47
C PRO A 195 4.45 24.04 17.45
N VAL A 196 3.46 24.94 17.48
CA VAL A 196 2.04 24.56 17.44
C VAL A 196 1.68 24.04 16.05
N MET A 197 2.07 24.77 15.00
CA MET A 197 1.83 24.34 13.61
C MET A 197 2.61 23.07 13.26
N PHE A 198 3.85 22.94 13.76
CA PHE A 198 4.63 21.71 13.62
C PHE A 198 3.89 20.49 14.18
N VAL A 199 3.35 20.59 15.41
CA VAL A 199 2.59 19.50 16.03
C VAL A 199 1.32 19.19 15.24
N ILE A 200 0.58 20.19 14.78
CA ILE A 200 -0.61 20.01 13.94
C ILE A 200 -0.25 19.29 12.64
N ASN A 201 0.79 19.75 11.93
CA ASN A 201 1.23 19.16 10.66
C ASN A 201 1.76 17.73 10.86
N LEU A 202 2.43 17.45 11.99
CA LEU A 202 2.87 16.11 12.36
C LEU A 202 1.69 15.16 12.58
N ILE A 203 0.65 15.60 13.29
CA ILE A 203 -0.58 14.81 13.51
C ILE A 203 -1.29 14.56 12.18
N LEU A 204 -1.48 15.60 11.37
CA LEU A 204 -2.13 15.49 10.07
C LEU A 204 -1.35 14.53 9.14
N SER A 205 -0.04 14.69 9.06
CA SER A 205 0.84 13.80 8.29
C SER A 205 0.76 12.35 8.78
N SER A 206 0.64 12.15 10.09
CA SER A 206 0.49 10.80 10.66
C SER A 206 -0.85 10.15 10.29
N ILE A 207 -1.93 10.93 10.29
CA ILE A 207 -3.25 10.47 9.86
C ILE A 207 -3.22 10.12 8.37
N LEU A 208 -2.69 11.01 7.53
CA LEU A 208 -2.54 10.78 6.09
C LEU A 208 -1.67 9.55 5.81
N PHE A 209 -0.56 9.39 6.54
CA PHE A 209 0.29 8.20 6.44
C PHE A 209 -0.52 6.95 6.70
N LEU A 210 -1.25 6.86 7.82
CA LEU A 210 -2.04 5.68 8.14
C LEU A 210 -3.13 5.41 7.10
N MET A 211 -3.76 6.47 6.60
CA MET A 211 -4.84 6.42 5.61
C MET A 211 -4.37 5.81 4.28
N PHE A 212 -3.15 6.10 3.82
CA PHE A 212 -2.61 5.58 2.55
C PHE A 212 -1.68 4.38 2.71
N TYR A 213 -1.00 4.24 3.85
CA TYR A 213 -0.10 3.12 4.10
C TYR A 213 -0.85 1.83 4.45
N LEU A 214 -1.90 1.89 5.26
CA LEU A 214 -2.67 0.70 5.66
C LEU A 214 -3.30 -0.04 4.46
N PRO A 215 -3.91 0.62 3.47
CA PRO A 215 -4.41 -0.01 2.25
C PRO A 215 -3.36 -0.79 1.47
N LEU A 216 -2.11 -0.32 1.44
CA LEU A 216 -1.02 -0.99 0.72
C LEU A 216 -0.55 -2.28 1.39
N ARG A 217 -0.98 -2.52 2.63
CA ARG A 217 -0.68 -3.74 3.41
C ARG A 217 -1.92 -4.54 3.75
N ILE A 218 -2.99 -4.47 2.96
CA ILE A 218 -4.25 -5.20 3.18
C ILE A 218 -4.02 -6.66 3.63
N PRO A 219 -3.23 -7.50 2.93
CA PRO A 219 -3.10 -8.91 3.32
C PRO A 219 -2.44 -9.08 4.70
N TYR A 220 -1.39 -8.31 4.98
CA TYR A 220 -0.70 -8.35 6.27
C TYR A 220 -1.57 -7.79 7.40
N HIS A 221 -2.33 -6.74 7.12
CA HIS A 221 -3.25 -6.16 8.09
C HIS A 221 -4.36 -7.14 8.48
N ILE A 222 -5.00 -7.80 7.51
CA ILE A 222 -6.03 -8.82 7.77
C ILE A 222 -5.43 -9.96 8.61
N GLU A 223 -4.23 -10.43 8.25
CA GLU A 223 -3.53 -11.49 8.96
C GLU A 223 -3.22 -11.13 10.43
N GLU A 224 -2.73 -9.92 10.69
CA GLU A 224 -2.39 -9.45 12.03
C GLU A 224 -3.64 -9.17 12.87
N MET A 225 -4.67 -8.52 12.30
CA MET A 225 -5.92 -8.21 13.00
C MET A 225 -6.59 -9.47 13.54
N ALA A 226 -6.63 -10.53 12.74
CA ALA A 226 -7.15 -11.83 13.15
C ALA A 226 -6.43 -12.40 14.39
N GLN A 227 -5.21 -11.97 14.67
CA GLN A 227 -4.35 -12.51 15.74
C GLN A 227 -4.28 -11.61 16.97
N LEU A 228 -4.80 -10.38 16.90
CA LEU A 228 -4.81 -9.46 18.03
C LEU A 228 -5.79 -9.94 19.10
N LYS A 229 -5.27 -10.64 20.12
CA LYS A 229 -6.07 -11.11 21.27
C LYS A 229 -5.71 -10.38 22.55
N THR A 230 -4.46 -9.97 22.70
CA THR A 230 -3.97 -9.35 23.92
C THR A 230 -3.57 -7.89 23.70
N ARG A 231 -3.55 -7.11 24.77
CA ARG A 231 -3.04 -5.74 24.76
C ARG A 231 -1.57 -5.67 24.29
N ASN A 232 -0.78 -6.70 24.61
CA ASN A 232 0.61 -6.77 24.17
C ASN A 232 0.73 -6.97 22.66
N ASP A 233 -0.17 -7.75 22.05
CA ASP A 233 -0.21 -7.92 20.59
C ASP A 233 -0.57 -6.59 19.92
N TRP A 234 -1.54 -5.86 20.49
CA TRP A 234 -1.93 -4.54 19.99
C TRP A 234 -0.78 -3.54 20.07
N LEU A 235 -0.04 -3.50 21.19
CA LEU A 235 1.14 -2.66 21.34
C LEU A 235 2.25 -3.02 20.35
N ARG A 236 2.48 -4.32 20.09
CA ARG A 236 3.46 -4.77 19.09
C ARG A 236 3.05 -4.35 17.67
N TRP A 237 1.77 -4.50 17.34
CA TRP A 237 1.23 -4.04 16.07
C TRP A 237 1.36 -2.52 15.90
N ALA A 238 0.99 -1.75 16.92
CA ALA A 238 1.14 -0.29 16.92
C ALA A 238 2.62 0.13 16.82
N ALA A 239 3.51 -0.51 17.58
CA ALA A 239 4.96 -0.26 17.50
C ALA A 239 5.52 -0.56 16.10
N SER A 240 5.02 -1.62 15.44
CA SER A 240 5.44 -1.94 14.06
C SER A 240 5.02 -0.88 13.06
N LEU A 241 3.85 -0.24 13.24
CA LEU A 241 3.39 0.88 12.42
C LEU A 241 4.21 2.13 12.69
N LEU A 242 4.45 2.46 13.97
CA LEU A 242 5.26 3.60 14.37
C LEU A 242 6.69 3.51 13.83
N PHE A 243 7.25 2.29 13.74
CA PHE A 243 8.58 2.05 13.17
C PHE A 243 8.68 2.50 11.70
N VAL A 244 7.59 2.43 10.94
CA VAL A 244 7.56 2.86 9.53
C VAL A 244 7.16 4.33 9.40
N LEU A 245 6.23 4.76 10.25
CA LEU A 245 5.74 6.13 10.30
C LEU A 245 6.88 7.14 10.46
N VAL A 246 7.78 6.91 11.41
CA VAL A 246 8.85 7.87 11.73
C VAL A 246 9.79 8.08 10.53
N PRO A 247 10.36 7.03 9.90
CA PRO A 247 11.09 7.16 8.65
C PRO A 247 10.33 7.83 7.51
N ALA A 248 9.05 7.49 7.33
CA ALA A 248 8.25 8.03 6.23
C ALA A 248 8.03 9.54 6.39
N ILE A 249 7.67 9.97 7.61
CA ILE A 249 7.52 11.40 7.92
C ILE A 249 8.87 12.12 7.83
N TRP A 250 9.95 11.50 8.31
CA TRP A 250 11.29 12.08 8.21
C TRP A 250 11.74 12.27 6.76
N ALA A 251 11.45 11.30 5.88
CA ALA A 251 11.77 11.41 4.46
C ALA A 251 10.88 12.43 3.72
N ALA A 252 9.73 12.76 4.27
CA ALA A 252 8.82 13.78 3.75
C ALA A 252 9.21 15.21 4.18
N SER A 253 9.73 15.38 5.40
CA SER A 253 10.09 16.65 6.03
C SER A 253 11.40 17.26 5.57
#